data_AF-A0A7W4UJU7-F1
#
_entry.id   AF-A0A7W4UJU7-F1
#
_cell.length_a   1.000
_cell.length_b   1.000
_cell.length_c   1.000
_cell.angle_alpha   90.00
_cell.angle_beta   90.00
_cell.angle_gamma   90.00
#
_symmetry.space_group_name_H-M   'P 1'
#
loop_
_entity.id
_entity.type
_entity.pdbx_description
1 polymer ?
#
loop_
_entity_poly.entity_id
_entity_poly.type
_entity_poly.pdbx_seq_one_letter_code
_entity_poly.pdbx_strand_id
1 'polypeptide(L)'
;MTGTFEDRVRAFEAAVADVRARSHALVRELADEPDGRLQHLLAERLPGLGDAVVPELDEIMAAPGSSPGLRYLAARAALELGDDEHAVRVLCDHVEGSTRWAVAAAGVLGRHRLRAGLTPVRDALRRVDPGDGVAVVGYADALHELGEPVPNDVRARLAPLVEPWVVRVLDREVPGGSREA
;
A
#
# COMPACT_ATOMS: atom_id res chain seq x y z
N MET A 1 20.26 -43.53 -19.60
CA MET A 1 18.84 -43.51 -19.98
C MET A 1 18.36 -42.07 -19.91
N THR A 2 18.35 -41.39 -21.06
CA THR A 2 17.78 -40.05 -21.20
C THR A 2 16.26 -40.18 -21.14
N GLY A 3 15.65 -39.69 -20.06
CA GLY A 3 14.18 -39.57 -19.98
C GLY A 3 13.66 -38.87 -21.23
N THR A 4 12.54 -39.36 -21.74
CA THR A 4 11.94 -38.80 -22.95
C THR A 4 11.63 -37.31 -22.74
N PHE A 5 11.51 -36.54 -23.83
CA PHE A 5 11.12 -35.13 -23.74
C PHE A 5 9.87 -34.94 -22.87
N GLU A 6 8.90 -35.85 -22.99
CA GLU A 6 7.67 -35.88 -22.20
C GLU A 6 7.89 -36.12 -20.70
N ASP A 7 8.86 -36.95 -20.32
CA ASP A 7 9.22 -37.17 -18.91
C ASP A 7 9.84 -35.90 -18.30
N ARG A 8 10.63 -35.17 -19.09
CA ARG A 8 11.22 -33.90 -18.65
C ARG A 8 10.17 -32.80 -18.49
N VAL A 9 9.20 -32.73 -19.41
CA VAL A 9 8.08 -31.80 -19.30
C VAL A 9 7.24 -32.11 -18.06
N ARG A 10 6.84 -33.38 -17.84
CA ARG A 10 6.08 -33.78 -16.66
C ARG A 10 6.81 -33.49 -15.34
N ALA A 11 8.12 -33.73 -15.29
CA ALA A 11 8.93 -33.39 -14.12
C ALA A 11 8.99 -31.88 -13.87
N PHE A 12 9.09 -31.07 -14.93
CA PHE A 12 9.05 -29.61 -14.82
C PHE A 12 7.69 -29.11 -14.32
N GLU A 13 6.59 -29.62 -14.87
CA GLU A 13 5.22 -29.28 -14.43
C GLU A 13 4.99 -29.64 -12.95
N ALA A 14 5.47 -30.81 -12.51
CA ALA A 14 5.40 -31.20 -11.10
C ALA A 14 6.20 -30.24 -10.21
N ALA A 15 7.41 -29.83 -10.62
CA ALA A 15 8.20 -28.86 -9.88
C ALA A 15 7.51 -27.48 -9.79
N VAL A 16 6.86 -27.03 -10.86
CA VAL A 16 6.07 -25.78 -10.86
C VAL A 16 4.88 -25.90 -9.90
N ALA A 17 4.17 -27.02 -9.91
CA ALA A 17 3.05 -27.26 -8.98
C ALA A 17 3.50 -27.26 -7.51
N ASP A 18 4.64 -27.88 -7.20
CA ASP A 18 5.23 -27.90 -5.86
C ASP A 18 5.60 -26.49 -5.37
N VAL A 19 6.19 -25.66 -6.24
CA VAL A 19 6.52 -24.27 -5.90
C VAL A 19 5.24 -23.48 -5.59
N ARG A 20 4.21 -23.59 -6.44
CA ARG A 20 2.92 -22.92 -6.22
C ARG A 20 2.27 -23.35 -4.91
N ALA A 21 2.25 -24.64 -4.61
CA ALA A 21 1.68 -25.14 -3.36
C ALA A 21 2.40 -24.57 -2.11
N ARG A 22 3.74 -24.41 -2.18
CA ARG A 22 4.51 -23.78 -1.10
C ARG A 22 4.25 -22.28 -0.98
N SER A 23 4.21 -21.57 -2.11
CA SER A 23 3.86 -20.15 -2.15
C SER A 23 2.48 -19.91 -1.52
N HIS A 24 1.50 -20.73 -1.90
CA HIS A 24 0.15 -20.69 -1.32
C HIS A 24 0.17 -20.94 0.19
N ALA A 25 0.92 -21.94 0.67
CA ALA A 25 1.03 -22.21 2.10
C ALA A 25 1.62 -21.03 2.89
N LEU A 26 2.61 -20.32 2.33
CA LEU A 26 3.23 -19.15 2.96
C LEU A 26 2.27 -17.94 3.01
N VAL A 27 1.48 -17.71 1.97
CA VAL A 27 0.45 -16.66 1.98
C VAL A 27 -0.68 -17.01 2.94
N ARG A 28 -1.01 -18.28 3.11
CA ARG A 28 -1.96 -18.72 4.15
C ARG A 28 -1.42 -18.52 5.56
N GLU A 29 -0.14 -18.77 5.79
CA GLU A 29 0.50 -18.48 7.08
C GLU A 29 0.34 -17.00 7.46
N LEU A 30 0.50 -16.08 6.50
CA LEU A 30 0.18 -14.66 6.69
C LEU A 30 -1.29 -14.46 7.12
N ALA A 31 -2.24 -15.06 6.41
CA ALA A 31 -3.66 -14.86 6.64
C ALA A 31 -4.13 -15.43 8.00
N ASP A 32 -3.57 -16.56 8.40
CA ASP A 32 -3.92 -17.29 9.62
C ASP A 32 -3.17 -16.77 10.87
N GLU A 33 -2.13 -15.94 10.71
CA GLU A 33 -1.32 -15.41 11.81
C GLU A 33 -2.09 -14.40 12.70
N PRO A 34 -2.34 -14.69 13.99
CA PRO A 34 -3.08 -13.81 14.88
C PRO A 34 -2.26 -12.63 15.43
N ASP A 35 -0.93 -12.73 15.51
CA ASP A 35 -0.09 -11.62 15.96
C ASP A 35 0.13 -10.63 14.82
N GLY A 36 -0.50 -9.45 14.92
CA GLY A 36 -0.39 -8.40 13.91
C GLY A 36 1.04 -7.91 13.64
N ARG A 37 1.98 -8.06 14.60
CA ARG A 37 3.40 -7.74 14.36
C ARG A 37 4.06 -8.80 13.51
N LEU A 38 3.82 -10.07 13.80
CA LEU A 38 4.35 -11.17 13.00
C LEU A 38 3.72 -11.16 11.60
N GLN A 39 2.41 -10.94 11.51
CA GLN A 39 1.71 -10.77 10.23
C GLN A 39 2.32 -9.64 9.39
N HIS A 40 2.71 -8.52 10.00
CA HIS A 40 3.41 -7.44 9.29
C HIS A 40 4.78 -7.90 8.74
N LEU A 41 5.59 -8.57 9.58
CA LEU A 41 6.91 -9.06 9.19
C LEU A 41 6.83 -10.12 8.09
N LEU A 42 5.83 -11.02 8.14
CA LEU A 42 5.58 -12.00 7.09
C LEU A 42 5.26 -11.30 5.77
N ALA A 43 4.38 -10.30 5.79
CA ALA A 43 4.02 -9.54 4.59
C ALA A 43 5.22 -8.85 3.93
N GLU A 44 6.19 -8.35 4.71
CA GLU A 44 7.43 -7.76 4.16
C GLU A 44 8.34 -8.76 3.44
N ARG A 45 8.14 -10.08 3.64
CA ARG A 45 8.98 -11.12 3.02
C ARG A 45 8.33 -11.75 1.79
N LEU A 46 7.03 -11.57 1.60
CA LEU A 46 6.29 -12.12 0.46
C LEU A 46 6.84 -11.67 -0.90
N PRO A 47 7.32 -10.43 -1.10
CA PRO A 47 7.94 -10.03 -2.36
C PRO A 47 9.15 -10.89 -2.76
N GLY A 48 9.84 -11.50 -1.79
CA GLY A 48 10.92 -12.45 -2.03
C GLY A 48 10.49 -13.76 -2.69
N LEU A 49 9.18 -14.05 -2.73
CA LEU A 49 8.59 -15.20 -3.42
C LEU A 49 8.25 -14.90 -4.89
N GLY A 50 8.35 -13.63 -5.31
CA GLY A 50 8.02 -13.16 -6.66
C GLY A 50 6.53 -13.25 -6.99
N ASP A 51 6.19 -13.03 -8.26
CA ASP A 51 4.80 -12.89 -8.72
C ASP A 51 3.93 -14.15 -8.54
N ALA A 52 4.55 -15.28 -8.15
CA ALA A 52 3.85 -16.54 -7.88
C ALA A 52 2.86 -16.48 -6.72
N VAL A 53 2.92 -15.44 -5.86
CA VAL A 53 1.98 -15.24 -4.74
C VAL A 53 0.88 -14.22 -5.02
N VAL A 54 0.92 -13.52 -6.16
CA VAL A 54 -0.05 -12.47 -6.50
C VAL A 54 -1.49 -13.00 -6.49
N PRO A 55 -1.81 -14.17 -7.07
CA PRO A 55 -3.19 -14.70 -7.04
C PRO A 55 -3.73 -14.88 -5.62
N GLU A 56 -2.91 -15.37 -4.69
CA GLU A 56 -3.31 -15.56 -3.30
C GLU A 56 -3.45 -14.24 -2.54
N LEU A 57 -2.61 -13.24 -2.84
CA LEU A 57 -2.76 -11.89 -2.31
C LEU A 57 -4.06 -11.24 -2.79
N ASP A 58 -4.41 -11.46 -4.06
CA ASP A 58 -5.68 -11.02 -4.65
C ASP A 58 -6.89 -11.63 -3.95
N GLU A 59 -6.84 -12.93 -3.64
CA GLU A 59 -7.88 -13.61 -2.86
C GLU A 59 -8.04 -12.98 -1.48
N ILE A 60 -6.94 -12.68 -0.80
CA ILE A 60 -6.96 -12.00 0.51
C ILE A 60 -7.61 -10.62 0.39
N MET A 61 -7.24 -9.83 -0.61
CA MET A 61 -7.77 -8.49 -0.85
C MET A 61 -9.28 -8.50 -1.15
N ALA A 62 -9.73 -9.46 -1.95
CA ALA A 62 -11.13 -9.61 -2.34
C ALA A 62 -12.02 -10.25 -1.25
N ALA A 63 -11.45 -11.05 -0.36
CA ALA A 63 -12.22 -11.85 0.59
C ALA A 63 -13.00 -10.97 1.59
N PRO A 64 -14.35 -11.08 1.68
CA PRO A 64 -15.18 -10.28 2.59
C PRO A 64 -14.81 -10.43 4.07
N GLY A 65 -14.29 -11.60 4.46
CA GLY A 65 -13.87 -11.90 5.83
C GLY A 65 -12.49 -11.38 6.21
N SER A 66 -11.68 -10.92 5.24
CA SER A 66 -10.34 -10.40 5.52
C SER A 66 -10.41 -9.12 6.33
N SER A 67 -9.59 -9.05 7.38
CA SER A 67 -9.50 -7.83 8.20
C SER A 67 -8.93 -6.66 7.38
N PRO A 68 -9.25 -5.40 7.73
CA PRO A 68 -8.64 -4.24 7.08
C PRO A 68 -7.10 -4.24 7.13
N GLY A 69 -6.49 -4.77 8.20
CA GLY A 69 -5.03 -4.88 8.27
C GLY A 69 -4.47 -5.88 7.29
N LEU A 70 -5.10 -7.04 7.18
CA LEU A 70 -4.67 -8.09 6.27
C LEU A 70 -4.81 -7.64 4.81
N ARG A 71 -5.91 -6.95 4.45
CA ARG A 71 -6.09 -6.37 3.12
C ARG A 71 -5.03 -5.31 2.80
N TYR A 72 -4.74 -4.40 3.73
CA TYR A 72 -3.67 -3.42 3.57
C TYR A 72 -2.30 -4.09 3.35
N LEU A 73 -1.97 -5.12 4.14
CA LEU A 73 -0.69 -5.83 4.02
C LEU A 73 -0.58 -6.59 2.69
N ALA A 74 -1.67 -7.23 2.25
CA ALA A 74 -1.71 -7.91 0.97
C ALA A 74 -1.56 -6.93 -0.19
N ALA A 75 -2.27 -5.78 -0.16
CA ALA A 75 -2.15 -4.74 -1.17
C ALA A 75 -0.73 -4.16 -1.24
N ARG A 76 -0.09 -3.89 -0.09
CA ARG A 76 1.30 -3.43 -0.06
C ARG A 76 2.24 -4.46 -0.70
N ALA A 77 2.10 -5.74 -0.35
CA ALA A 77 2.96 -6.80 -0.88
C ALA A 77 2.75 -7.01 -2.39
N ALA A 78 1.49 -6.98 -2.87
CA ALA A 78 1.16 -7.09 -4.29
C ALA A 78 1.75 -5.93 -5.11
N LEU A 79 1.70 -4.71 -4.56
CA LEU A 79 2.30 -3.54 -5.19
C LEU A 79 3.83 -3.65 -5.31
N GLU A 80 4.51 -4.24 -4.33
CA GLU A 80 5.95 -4.50 -4.40
C GLU A 80 6.34 -5.55 -5.47
N LEU A 81 5.36 -6.34 -5.92
CA LEU A 81 5.48 -7.32 -7.01
C LEU A 81 5.04 -6.75 -8.37
N GLY A 82 4.61 -5.48 -8.43
CA GLY A 82 4.17 -4.83 -9.67
C GLY A 82 2.74 -5.14 -10.09
N ASP A 83 1.92 -5.70 -9.20
CA ASP A 83 0.47 -5.76 -9.38
C ASP A 83 -0.18 -4.49 -8.83
N ASP A 84 -0.52 -3.58 -9.75
CA ASP A 84 -0.85 -2.21 -9.39
C ASP A 84 -2.36 -1.99 -9.26
N GLU A 85 -3.21 -2.54 -10.13
CA GLU A 85 -4.61 -2.06 -10.24
C GLU A 85 -5.45 -2.38 -9.00
N HIS A 86 -5.45 -3.64 -8.55
CA HIS A 86 -6.25 -4.06 -7.42
C HIS A 86 -5.66 -3.56 -6.10
N ALA A 87 -4.34 -3.65 -5.95
CA ALA A 87 -3.61 -3.15 -4.80
C ALA A 87 -3.84 -1.64 -4.59
N VAL A 88 -3.70 -0.83 -5.65
CA VAL A 88 -3.98 0.62 -5.60
C VAL A 88 -5.41 0.88 -5.13
N ARG A 89 -6.40 0.17 -5.68
CA ARG A 89 -7.80 0.35 -5.27
C ARG A 89 -7.99 0.09 -3.79
N VAL A 90 -7.46 -1.02 -3.27
CA VAL A 90 -7.55 -1.35 -1.84
C VAL A 90 -6.88 -0.29 -0.97
N LEU A 91 -5.71 0.22 -1.38
CA LEU A 91 -5.03 1.31 -0.66
C LEU A 91 -5.86 2.60 -0.67
N CYS A 92 -6.49 2.95 -1.81
CA CYS A 92 -7.40 4.09 -1.88
C CYS A 92 -8.61 3.91 -0.95
N ASP A 93 -9.24 2.74 -0.94
CA ASP A 93 -10.38 2.44 -0.05
C ASP A 93 -9.99 2.62 1.43
N HIS A 94 -8.76 2.23 1.81
CA HIS A 94 -8.25 2.44 3.16
C HIS A 94 -8.13 3.91 3.54
N VAL A 95 -7.67 4.75 2.60
CA VAL A 95 -7.54 6.21 2.77
C VAL A 95 -8.92 6.85 2.86
N GLU A 96 -9.83 6.52 1.96
CA GLU A 96 -11.17 7.10 1.88
C GLU A 96 -12.02 6.75 3.12
N GLY A 97 -11.95 5.48 3.54
CA GLY A 97 -12.65 4.94 4.69
C GLY A 97 -12.09 5.36 6.04
N SER A 98 -11.01 6.15 6.08
CA SER A 98 -10.35 6.62 7.32
C SER A 98 -10.06 5.47 8.31
N THR A 99 -9.67 4.31 7.79
CA THR A 99 -9.32 3.16 8.63
C THR A 99 -8.06 3.46 9.45
N ARG A 100 -7.74 2.64 10.47
CA ARG A 100 -6.47 2.78 11.21
C ARG A 100 -5.21 2.70 10.33
N TRP A 101 -5.35 2.21 9.10
CA TRP A 101 -4.29 2.08 8.10
C TRP A 101 -4.27 3.20 7.06
N ALA A 102 -5.18 4.17 7.15
CA ALA A 102 -5.37 5.20 6.13
C ALA A 102 -4.09 6.02 5.86
N VAL A 103 -3.39 6.47 6.92
CA VAL A 103 -2.14 7.23 6.77
C VAL A 103 -1.02 6.36 6.19
N ALA A 104 -0.95 5.10 6.60
CA ALA A 104 0.05 4.17 6.07
C ALA A 104 -0.20 3.86 4.58
N ALA A 105 -1.47 3.66 4.20
CA ALA A 105 -1.88 3.47 2.81
C ALA A 105 -1.59 4.71 1.96
N ALA A 106 -1.89 5.92 2.45
CA ALA A 106 -1.51 7.16 1.80
C ALA A 106 0.01 7.25 1.56
N GLY A 107 0.81 6.88 2.56
CA GLY A 107 2.27 6.84 2.43
C GLY A 107 2.76 5.80 1.41
N VAL A 108 2.11 4.64 1.28
CA VAL A 108 2.43 3.67 0.22
C VAL A 108 2.10 4.26 -1.16
N LEU A 109 0.92 4.85 -1.33
CA LEU A 109 0.52 5.53 -2.57
C LEU A 109 1.52 6.63 -2.96
N GLY A 110 1.96 7.43 -1.98
CA GLY A 110 2.98 8.48 -2.14
C GLY A 110 4.32 7.94 -2.61
N ARG A 111 4.92 7.00 -1.87
CA ARG A 111 6.27 6.47 -2.17
C ARG A 111 6.35 5.83 -3.55
N HIS A 112 5.27 5.17 -3.98
CA HIS A 112 5.17 4.55 -5.30
C HIS A 112 4.67 5.51 -6.38
N ARG A 113 4.41 6.79 -6.04
CA ARG A 113 3.94 7.86 -6.95
C ARG A 113 2.68 7.50 -7.72
N LEU A 114 1.76 6.80 -7.06
CA LEU A 114 0.53 6.29 -7.64
C LEU A 114 -0.52 7.39 -7.74
N ARG A 115 -0.61 8.05 -8.91
CA ARG A 115 -1.49 9.21 -9.10
C ARG A 115 -2.97 8.95 -8.80
N ALA A 116 -3.42 7.70 -8.87
CA ALA A 116 -4.77 7.32 -8.46
C ALA A 116 -5.07 7.69 -6.99
N GLY A 117 -4.04 7.73 -6.13
CA GLY A 117 -4.16 8.12 -4.73
C GLY A 117 -4.33 9.63 -4.49
N LEU A 118 -4.16 10.48 -5.50
CA LEU A 118 -4.19 11.94 -5.33
C LEU A 118 -5.50 12.46 -4.73
N THR A 119 -6.62 12.06 -5.32
CA THR A 119 -7.95 12.48 -4.84
C THR A 119 -8.25 11.92 -3.44
N PRO A 120 -8.10 10.60 -3.20
CA PRO A 120 -8.25 10.01 -1.86
C PRO A 120 -7.46 10.73 -0.77
N VAL A 121 -6.15 10.94 -0.99
CA VAL A 121 -5.26 11.54 0.01
C VAL A 121 -5.61 13.01 0.24
N ARG A 122 -5.93 13.77 -0.82
CA ARG A 122 -6.35 15.16 -0.71
C ARG A 122 -7.63 15.30 0.11
N ASP A 123 -8.62 14.44 -0.16
CA ASP A 123 -9.90 14.49 0.53
C ASP A 123 -9.81 13.95 1.97
N ALA A 124 -8.91 13.01 2.24
CA ALA A 124 -8.57 12.60 3.60
C ALA A 124 -7.93 13.77 4.39
N LEU A 125 -6.98 14.50 3.79
CA LEU A 125 -6.36 15.66 4.42
C LEU A 125 -7.34 16.82 4.66
N ARG A 126 -8.38 16.98 3.82
CA ARG A 126 -9.46 17.95 4.07
C ARG A 126 -10.31 17.61 5.28
N ARG A 127 -10.51 16.31 5.55
CA ARG A 127 -11.37 15.80 6.63
C ARG A 127 -10.62 15.51 7.93
N VAL A 128 -9.28 15.42 7.89
CA VAL A 128 -8.48 15.08 9.06
C VAL A 128 -8.71 16.05 10.22
N ASP A 129 -8.76 15.48 11.43
CA ASP A 129 -8.78 16.22 12.69
C ASP A 129 -7.45 17.01 12.82
N PRO A 130 -7.49 18.35 12.95
CA PRO A 130 -6.29 19.14 13.18
C PRO A 130 -5.53 18.74 14.46
N GLY A 131 -6.20 18.18 15.46
CA GLY A 131 -5.57 17.67 16.67
C GLY A 131 -4.68 16.43 16.43
N ASP A 132 -4.89 15.70 15.34
CA ASP A 132 -4.06 14.57 14.93
C ASP A 132 -2.92 15.05 14.02
N GLY A 133 -1.90 15.65 14.65
CA GLY A 133 -0.72 16.14 13.94
C GLY A 133 0.02 15.05 13.15
N VAL A 134 -0.02 13.79 13.60
CA VAL A 134 0.62 12.67 12.89
C VAL A 134 -0.11 12.38 11.58
N ALA A 135 -1.44 12.30 11.60
CA ALA A 135 -2.23 12.10 10.40
C ALA A 135 -2.13 13.27 9.43
N VAL A 136 -2.16 14.53 9.94
CA VAL A 136 -1.97 15.74 9.12
C VAL A 136 -0.65 15.67 8.35
N VAL A 137 0.45 15.39 9.05
CA VAL A 137 1.78 15.29 8.46
C VAL A 137 1.86 14.14 7.47
N GLY A 138 1.35 12.96 7.85
CA GLY A 138 1.39 11.78 6.99
C GLY A 138 0.66 11.97 5.66
N TYR A 139 -0.53 12.59 5.67
CA TYR A 139 -1.24 12.89 4.42
C TYR A 139 -0.58 14.03 3.62
N ALA A 140 -0.03 15.04 4.28
CA ALA A 140 0.69 16.12 3.61
C ALA A 140 1.96 15.59 2.92
N ASP A 141 2.75 14.77 3.61
CA ASP A 141 3.94 14.12 3.05
C ASP A 141 3.56 13.21 1.88
N ALA A 142 2.48 12.42 1.99
CA ALA A 142 1.98 11.61 0.90
C ALA A 142 1.60 12.44 -0.34
N LEU A 143 0.94 13.60 -0.18
CA LEU A 143 0.65 14.50 -1.31
C LEU A 143 1.93 15.04 -1.96
N HIS A 144 2.92 15.44 -1.16
CA HIS A 144 4.20 15.91 -1.68
C HIS A 144 4.93 14.82 -2.46
N GLU A 145 4.92 13.57 -1.98
CA GLU A 145 5.49 12.42 -2.69
C GLU A 145 4.74 12.11 -4.00
N LEU A 146 3.41 12.32 -4.03
CA LEU A 146 2.60 12.26 -5.24
C LEU A 146 2.83 13.46 -6.19
N GLY A 147 3.66 14.43 -5.79
CA GLY A 147 4.02 15.59 -6.60
C GLY A 147 3.01 16.73 -6.56
N GLU A 148 2.16 16.80 -5.54
CA GLU A 148 1.15 17.84 -5.39
C GLU A 148 1.37 18.64 -4.09
N PRO A 149 1.25 19.98 -4.13
CA PRO A 149 1.30 20.77 -2.91
C PRO A 149 0.03 20.57 -2.09
N VAL A 150 0.11 20.88 -0.79
CA VAL A 150 -1.09 20.96 0.05
C VAL A 150 -2.02 22.08 -0.47
N PRO A 151 -3.33 21.83 -0.67
CA PRO A 151 -4.26 22.85 -1.13
C PRO A 151 -4.36 24.08 -0.20
N ASN A 152 -4.55 25.27 -0.78
CA ASN A 152 -4.63 26.52 -0.01
C ASN A 152 -5.78 26.53 1.02
N ASP A 153 -6.93 25.96 0.66
CA ASP A 153 -8.09 25.80 1.55
C ASP A 153 -7.74 24.96 2.77
N VAL A 154 -7.01 23.85 2.56
CA VAL A 154 -6.53 22.97 3.63
C VAL A 154 -5.51 23.69 4.51
N ARG A 155 -4.54 24.40 3.91
CA ARG A 155 -3.55 25.19 4.66
C ARG A 155 -4.22 26.22 5.54
N ALA A 156 -5.11 27.03 4.99
CA ALA A 156 -5.81 28.09 5.73
C ALA A 156 -6.65 27.53 6.89
N ARG A 157 -7.24 26.33 6.72
CA ARG A 157 -7.97 25.64 7.78
C ARG A 157 -7.05 25.10 8.88
N LEU A 158 -5.95 24.45 8.51
CA LEU A 158 -5.08 23.72 9.45
C LEU A 158 -4.07 24.62 10.16
N ALA A 159 -3.48 25.59 9.47
CA ALA A 159 -2.39 26.43 10.00
C ALA A 159 -2.67 27.08 11.37
N PRO A 160 -3.87 27.63 11.66
CA PRO A 160 -4.14 28.21 12.98
C PRO A 160 -4.40 27.19 14.09
N LEU A 161 -4.55 25.90 13.75
CA LEU A 161 -4.98 24.84 14.67
C LEU A 161 -3.89 23.83 15.00
N VAL A 162 -2.81 23.79 14.20
CA VAL A 162 -1.72 22.82 14.36
C VAL A 162 -0.47 23.48 14.93
N GLU A 163 0.43 22.66 15.48
CA GLU A 163 1.72 23.11 15.99
C GLU A 163 2.57 23.77 14.90
N PRO A 164 3.42 24.77 15.23
CA PRO A 164 4.24 25.48 14.24
C PRO A 164 5.13 24.58 13.37
N TRP A 165 5.58 23.44 13.91
CA TRP A 165 6.39 22.50 13.15
C TRP A 165 5.60 21.76 12.06
N VAL A 166 4.28 21.55 12.25
CA VAL A 166 3.38 20.95 11.26
C VAL A 166 3.15 21.94 10.12
N VAL A 167 2.99 23.23 10.42
CA VAL A 167 2.84 24.30 9.41
C VAL A 167 4.00 24.26 8.40
N ARG A 168 5.24 24.06 8.87
CA ARG A 168 6.42 23.92 7.99
C ARG A 168 6.32 22.73 7.03
N VAL A 169 5.64 21.65 7.41
CA VAL A 169 5.41 20.50 6.52
C VAL A 169 4.35 20.85 5.46
N LEU A 170 3.30 21.56 5.86
CA LEU A 170 2.25 22.02 4.94
C LEU A 170 2.77 23.02 3.89
N ASP A 171 3.78 23.81 4.26
CA ASP A 171 4.42 24.82 3.41
C ASP A 171 5.61 24.31 2.59
N ARG A 172 5.95 23.01 2.70
CA ARG A 172 7.05 22.43 1.93
C ARG A 172 6.78 22.60 0.43
N GLU A 173 7.77 23.07 -0.31
CA GLU A 173 7.71 23.14 -1.78
C GLU A 173 7.81 21.73 -2.40
N VAL A 174 7.07 21.49 -3.48
CA VAL A 174 7.13 20.21 -4.20
C VAL A 174 8.43 20.15 -5.03
N PRO A 175 9.24 19.08 -4.89
CA PRO A 175 10.46 18.93 -5.68
C PRO A 175 10.15 18.87 -7.19
N GLY A 176 10.68 19.83 -7.96
CA GLY A 176 10.52 19.88 -9.42
C GLY A 176 9.37 20.74 -9.93
N GLY A 177 8.65 21.45 -9.05
CA GLY A 177 7.72 22.50 -9.44
C GLY A 177 8.46 23.72 -9.95
N SER A 178 8.65 23.84 -11.27
CA SER A 178 8.98 25.13 -11.88
C SER A 178 7.95 26.16 -11.43
N ARG A 179 8.42 27.25 -10.79
CA ARG A 179 7.63 28.46 -10.63
C ARG A 179 7.37 29.04 -12.02
N GLU A 180 6.29 28.61 -12.67
CA GLU A 180 5.72 29.41 -13.74
C GLU A 180 4.76 30.44 -13.11
N ALA A 181 5.30 31.66 -13.06
CA ALA A 181 4.75 33.01 -12.86
C ALA A 181 3.27 33.17 -12.45
#